data_AF-A0AAJ6XT61-F1
#
_entry.id   AF-A0AAJ6XT61-F1
#
_cell.length_a   1.000
_cell.length_b   1.000
_cell.length_c   1.000
_cell.angle_alpha   90.00
_cell.angle_beta   90.00
_cell.angle_gamma   90.00
#
_symmetry.space_group_name_H-M   'P 1'
#
loop_
_entity.id
_entity.type
_entity.pdbx_description
1 polymer ?
#
loop_
_entity_poly.entity_id
_entity_poly.type
_entity_poly.pdbx_seq_one_letter_code
_entity_poly.pdbx_strand_id
1 'polypeptide(L)'
;MNTIGFKPALPVISGFKKLGLFSFNGGNQPIDFKPRGVCLVKVAMEETQTLKVDAQGKVDKLANGHAGKNHSHLSTIGNSTNIKWHECPVEKIDRQKLLQQKGCVIWITGLSGSGKSSVACALSQMLCQRGKLSYILDGDNVRHGLNRDLSFKAEDRVENIRRVGEVAKLFADAGFICIACLISPYKRDRAACRAMLPSGDFIEVFMDVPLRVCEDRDPKGLYKLARTGKIKGFTGIDDPYESPLDAEIVLRCNTGDCSTPSDMAGEVISYLEEKGYLQA
;
A
#
# COMPACT_ATOMS: atom_id res chain seq x y z
N MET A 1 2.30 -13.72 60.80
CA MET A 1 1.83 -12.43 60.25
C MET A 1 0.58 -12.71 59.41
N ASN A 2 -0.54 -12.09 59.81
CA ASN A 2 -1.83 -12.04 59.11
C ASN A 2 -1.66 -11.43 57.69
N THR A 3 -2.40 -11.79 56.64
CA THR A 3 -3.80 -11.38 56.29
C THR A 3 -4.13 -12.01 54.89
N ILE A 4 -5.25 -12.72 54.65
CA ILE A 4 -6.57 -12.29 54.08
C ILE A 4 -6.41 -11.40 52.82
N GLY A 5 -7.00 -11.61 51.63
CA GLY A 5 -8.08 -12.48 51.15
C GLY A 5 -8.50 -12.11 49.70
N PHE A 6 -9.73 -12.51 49.33
CA PHE A 6 -10.54 -12.22 48.12
C PHE A 6 -10.52 -13.19 46.92
N LYS A 7 -11.63 -13.95 46.81
CA LYS A 7 -12.29 -14.31 45.53
C LYS A 7 -13.18 -13.13 45.09
N PRO A 8 -13.45 -13.00 43.78
CA PRO A 8 -14.84 -13.08 43.36
C PRO A 8 -15.07 -13.98 42.14
N ALA A 9 -16.29 -14.50 42.07
CA ALA A 9 -16.85 -15.26 40.97
C ALA A 9 -17.14 -14.38 39.73
N LEU A 10 -17.15 -14.99 38.55
CA LEU A 10 -17.87 -14.48 37.38
C LEU A 10 -18.59 -15.65 36.65
N PRO A 11 -19.69 -15.35 35.95
CA PRO A 11 -20.85 -16.24 35.87
C PRO A 11 -20.88 -17.13 34.62
N VAL A 12 -21.64 -18.21 34.74
CA VAL A 12 -22.23 -18.95 33.62
C VAL A 12 -23.31 -18.07 33.00
N ILE A 13 -23.17 -17.70 31.73
CA ILE A 13 -24.29 -17.26 30.90
C ILE A 13 -24.29 -18.10 29.62
N SER A 14 -25.44 -18.71 29.43
CA SER A 14 -25.88 -19.57 28.35
C SER A 14 -25.87 -18.90 26.97
N GLY A 15 -25.56 -19.71 25.95
CA GLY A 15 -26.28 -19.64 24.68
C GLY A 15 -25.39 -19.38 23.47
N PHE A 16 -25.02 -20.44 22.76
CA PHE A 16 -25.13 -20.43 21.31
C PHE A 16 -25.64 -21.78 20.81
N LYS A 17 -26.73 -21.68 20.04
CA LYS A 17 -27.48 -22.75 19.41
C LYS A 17 -26.67 -23.38 18.27
N LYS A 18 -26.80 -24.70 18.14
CA LYS A 18 -26.78 -25.53 16.93
C LYS A 18 -26.19 -24.92 15.64
N LEU A 19 -25.05 -25.45 15.21
CA LEU A 19 -24.74 -25.84 13.83
C LEU A 19 -23.79 -27.04 13.97
N GLY A 20 -23.88 -28.19 13.33
CA GLY A 20 -24.68 -28.73 12.24
C GLY A 20 -23.93 -30.04 11.91
N LEU A 21 -24.65 -31.16 11.79
CA LEU A 21 -24.05 -32.46 11.48
C LEU A 21 -23.31 -32.40 10.13
N PHE A 22 -22.05 -32.81 10.11
CA PHE A 22 -21.43 -33.33 8.89
C PHE A 22 -21.19 -34.82 9.08
N SER A 23 -21.98 -35.62 8.37
CA SER A 23 -21.80 -37.06 8.24
C SER A 23 -20.90 -37.29 7.02
N PHE A 24 -19.74 -37.91 7.23
CA PHE A 24 -18.97 -38.52 6.16
C PHE A 24 -19.23 -40.03 6.17
N ASN A 25 -19.62 -40.56 5.01
CA ASN A 25 -19.74 -41.99 4.76
C ASN A 25 -18.39 -42.68 4.96
N GLY A 26 -18.29 -43.58 5.94
CA GLY A 26 -17.20 -44.53 6.05
C GLY A 26 -16.72 -44.80 7.48
N GLY A 27 -17.44 -45.68 8.20
CA GLY A 27 -16.90 -46.46 9.32
C GLY A 27 -16.70 -45.72 10.67
N ASN A 28 -17.34 -46.22 11.72
CA ASN A 28 -17.08 -45.82 13.10
C ASN A 28 -15.65 -46.23 13.52
N GLN A 29 -14.80 -45.27 13.83
CA GLN A 29 -13.60 -45.44 14.66
C GLN A 29 -13.58 -44.33 15.71
N PRO A 30 -13.41 -44.62 17.01
CA PRO A 30 -13.32 -43.59 18.04
C PRO A 30 -11.97 -42.86 17.93
N ILE A 31 -12.01 -41.53 17.79
CA ILE A 31 -10.81 -40.67 17.83
C ILE A 31 -10.62 -40.21 19.28
N ASP A 32 -9.62 -40.76 19.96
CA ASP A 32 -9.17 -40.34 21.29
C ASP A 32 -8.27 -39.11 21.17
N PHE A 33 -8.72 -37.95 21.67
CA PHE A 33 -7.95 -36.72 21.66
C PHE A 33 -7.03 -36.65 22.89
N LYS A 34 -5.76 -37.02 22.73
CA LYS A 34 -4.71 -36.62 23.69
C LYS A 34 -4.10 -35.27 23.31
N PRO A 35 -3.85 -34.37 24.28
CA PRO A 35 -3.28 -33.06 24.00
C PRO A 35 -1.76 -33.20 23.83
N ARG A 36 -1.25 -32.57 22.76
CA ARG A 36 0.17 -32.48 22.31
C ARG A 36 0.60 -33.56 21.30
N GLY A 37 0.40 -33.25 20.02
CA GLY A 37 1.04 -33.91 18.88
C GLY A 37 0.75 -33.15 17.59
N VAL A 38 1.80 -32.74 16.86
CA VAL A 38 1.68 -32.09 15.55
C VAL A 38 1.17 -33.13 14.54
N CYS A 39 0.07 -32.81 13.84
CA CYS A 39 -0.46 -33.68 12.78
C CYS A 39 0.05 -33.18 11.42
N LEU A 40 0.93 -33.94 10.78
CA LEU A 40 1.36 -33.72 9.40
C LEU A 40 0.33 -34.33 8.44
N VAL A 41 -0.46 -33.48 7.78
CA VAL A 41 -1.36 -33.92 6.70
C VAL A 41 -0.60 -33.82 5.37
N LYS A 42 -0.26 -34.97 4.78
CA LYS A 42 0.12 -35.03 3.36
C LYS A 42 -1.14 -34.82 2.53
N VAL A 43 -1.24 -33.68 1.85
CA VAL A 43 -2.27 -33.44 0.83
C VAL A 43 -1.71 -33.91 -0.50
N ALA A 44 -2.24 -35.00 -1.05
CA ALA A 44 -2.04 -35.35 -2.45
C ALA A 44 -2.93 -34.44 -3.30
N MET A 45 -2.35 -33.80 -4.32
CA MET A 45 -3.12 -33.03 -5.30
C MET A 45 -3.67 -33.97 -6.36
N GLU A 46 -4.98 -34.22 -6.33
CA GLU A 46 -5.73 -34.75 -7.47
C GLU A 46 -6.79 -33.71 -7.86
N GLU A 47 -6.74 -33.27 -9.12
CA GLU A 47 -7.71 -32.35 -9.71
C GLU A 47 -9.11 -32.97 -9.64
N THR A 48 -10.01 -32.35 -8.87
CA THR A 48 -11.39 -32.83 -8.75
C THR A 48 -12.26 -32.12 -9.78
N GLN A 49 -12.63 -32.81 -10.87
CA GLN A 49 -13.71 -32.35 -11.75
C GLN A 49 -15.06 -32.81 -11.20
N THR A 50 -15.98 -31.88 -10.98
CA THR A 50 -17.36 -32.19 -10.60
C THR A 50 -18.20 -32.46 -11.84
N LEU A 51 -18.61 -33.70 -12.06
CA LEU A 51 -19.58 -34.07 -13.10
C LEU A 51 -20.95 -34.27 -12.44
N LYS A 52 -21.99 -33.64 -12.99
CA LYS A 52 -23.39 -34.02 -12.69
C LYS A 52 -23.85 -35.00 -13.76
N VAL A 53 -24.29 -36.18 -13.30
CA VAL A 53 -24.87 -37.23 -14.12
C VAL A 53 -26.37 -37.24 -13.84
N ASP A 54 -27.20 -37.20 -14.89
CA ASP A 54 -28.64 -37.35 -14.74
C ASP A 54 -29.04 -38.82 -14.56
N ALA A 55 -30.31 -39.06 -14.22
CA ALA A 55 -30.83 -40.40 -13.89
C ALA A 55 -30.84 -41.40 -15.07
N GLN A 56 -30.35 -41.00 -16.25
CA GLN A 56 -30.22 -41.86 -17.44
C GLN A 56 -28.77 -41.94 -17.97
N GLY A 57 -27.77 -41.42 -17.24
CA GLY A 57 -26.36 -41.70 -17.52
C GLY A 57 -25.76 -40.92 -18.70
N LYS A 58 -26.34 -39.77 -19.09
CA LYS A 58 -25.81 -38.95 -20.18
C LYS A 58 -25.04 -37.74 -19.64
N VAL A 59 -23.84 -37.50 -20.16
CA VAL A 59 -22.97 -36.37 -19.77
C VAL A 59 -23.23 -35.21 -20.72
N ASP A 60 -23.99 -34.20 -20.28
CA ASP A 60 -24.22 -32.97 -21.04
C ASP A 60 -23.16 -31.91 -20.72
N LYS A 61 -22.41 -31.47 -21.74
CA LYS A 61 -21.50 -30.33 -21.66
C LYS A 61 -22.33 -29.05 -21.48
N LEU A 62 -22.28 -28.45 -20.30
CA LEU A 62 -22.77 -27.08 -20.09
C LEU A 62 -21.90 -26.11 -20.89
N ALA A 63 -22.49 -25.56 -21.96
CA ALA A 63 -21.98 -24.40 -22.65
C ALA A 63 -22.15 -23.18 -21.73
N ASN A 64 -21.08 -22.79 -21.04
CA ASN A 64 -20.96 -21.46 -20.46
C ASN A 64 -20.08 -20.62 -21.39
N GLY A 65 -20.73 -19.77 -22.19
CA GLY A 65 -20.09 -18.67 -22.87
C GLY A 65 -19.64 -17.64 -21.84
N HIS A 66 -18.40 -17.76 -21.40
CA HIS A 66 -17.53 -16.62 -21.11
C HIS A 66 -16.23 -16.93 -21.83
N ALA A 67 -15.84 -16.03 -22.73
CA ALA A 67 -14.60 -16.14 -23.49
C ALA A 67 -13.41 -16.09 -22.53
N GLY A 68 -13.06 -17.23 -21.95
CA GLY A 68 -11.75 -17.47 -21.38
C GLY A 68 -10.76 -17.37 -22.53
N LYS A 69 -10.19 -16.18 -22.72
CA LYS A 69 -8.97 -16.04 -23.51
C LYS A 69 -7.91 -16.82 -22.77
N ASN A 70 -7.58 -18.00 -23.29
CA ASN A 70 -6.39 -18.75 -22.90
C ASN A 70 -5.15 -17.87 -23.08
N HIS A 71 -4.73 -17.19 -22.01
CA HIS A 71 -3.45 -16.49 -21.95
C HIS A 71 -2.39 -17.44 -21.38
N SER A 72 -2.08 -18.49 -22.12
CA SER A 72 -0.93 -19.37 -21.89
C SER A 72 0.34 -18.83 -22.55
N HIS A 73 0.48 -17.50 -22.66
CA HIS A 73 1.61 -16.90 -23.36
C HIS A 73 2.62 -16.35 -22.33
N LEU A 74 3.85 -16.87 -22.37
CA LEU A 74 4.97 -16.29 -21.65
C LEU A 74 5.17 -14.85 -22.13
N SER A 75 5.39 -13.92 -21.21
CA SER A 75 5.59 -12.50 -21.50
C SER A 75 7.05 -12.12 -21.30
N THR A 76 7.46 -11.06 -22.01
CA THR A 76 8.75 -10.38 -21.83
C THR A 76 8.45 -8.95 -21.40
N ILE A 77 8.95 -8.55 -20.25
CA ILE A 77 8.79 -7.19 -19.71
C ILE A 77 10.18 -6.65 -19.35
N GLY A 78 10.60 -5.61 -20.07
CA GLY A 78 11.98 -5.10 -19.95
C GLY A 78 12.99 -6.21 -20.27
N ASN A 79 13.93 -6.43 -19.35
CA ASN A 79 14.95 -7.49 -19.49
C ASN A 79 14.48 -8.87 -19.00
N SER A 80 13.33 -8.96 -18.33
CA SER A 80 12.81 -10.22 -17.81
C SER A 80 12.07 -10.97 -18.92
N THR A 81 12.58 -12.14 -19.31
CA THR A 81 12.00 -13.03 -20.32
C THR A 81 11.36 -14.25 -19.65
N ASN A 82 10.46 -14.93 -20.36
CA ASN A 82 9.84 -16.18 -19.92
C ASN A 82 9.04 -16.08 -18.61
N ILE A 83 8.38 -14.93 -18.38
CA ILE A 83 7.58 -14.72 -17.17
C ILE A 83 6.08 -14.82 -17.46
N LYS A 84 5.33 -15.36 -16.51
CA LYS A 84 3.87 -15.42 -16.55
C LYS A 84 3.31 -14.79 -15.29
N TRP A 85 2.29 -13.95 -15.44
CA TRP A 85 1.57 -13.42 -14.28
C TRP A 85 0.77 -14.54 -13.61
N HIS A 86 0.91 -14.66 -12.30
CA HIS A 86 0.16 -15.62 -11.51
C HIS A 86 -1.08 -14.93 -10.92
N GLU A 87 -2.25 -15.29 -11.46
CA GLU A 87 -3.51 -14.75 -10.97
C GLU A 87 -3.90 -15.39 -9.63
N CYS A 88 -4.43 -14.57 -8.72
CA CYS A 88 -4.99 -14.99 -7.45
C CYS A 88 -6.51 -14.77 -7.50
N PRO A 89 -7.35 -15.71 -7.01
CA PRO A 89 -8.80 -15.51 -6.99
C PRO A 89 -9.28 -14.35 -6.11
N VAL A 90 -8.45 -13.84 -5.20
CA VAL A 90 -8.77 -12.67 -4.37
C VAL A 90 -8.37 -11.40 -5.13
N GLU A 91 -9.35 -10.60 -5.50
CA GLU A 91 -9.15 -9.40 -6.31
C GLU A 91 -8.96 -8.14 -5.46
N LYS A 92 -8.56 -7.04 -6.11
CA LYS A 92 -8.44 -5.71 -5.49
C LYS A 92 -9.75 -5.31 -4.80
N ILE A 93 -10.89 -5.54 -5.46
CA ILE A 93 -12.20 -5.16 -4.92
C ILE A 93 -12.54 -5.91 -3.63
N ASP A 94 -12.13 -7.18 -3.50
CA ASP A 94 -12.38 -7.98 -2.30
C ASP A 94 -11.58 -7.45 -1.11
N ARG A 95 -10.31 -7.09 -1.34
CA ARG A 95 -9.45 -6.45 -0.33
C ARG A 95 -10.00 -5.10 0.11
N GLN A 96 -10.48 -4.28 -0.84
CA GLN A 96 -11.08 -3.00 -0.53
C GLN A 96 -12.36 -3.14 0.30
N LYS A 97 -13.24 -4.09 -0.04
CA LYS A 97 -14.43 -4.42 0.76
C LYS A 97 -14.04 -4.88 2.16
N LEU A 98 -13.03 -5.73 2.30
CA LEU A 98 -12.56 -6.19 3.61
C LEU A 98 -12.05 -5.02 4.47
N LEU A 99 -11.32 -4.08 3.88
CA LEU A 99 -10.73 -2.94 4.58
C LEU A 99 -11.69 -1.73 4.71
N GLN A 100 -12.85 -1.77 4.06
CA GLN A 100 -13.81 -0.65 4.02
C GLN A 100 -13.15 0.66 3.55
N GLN A 101 -12.26 0.56 2.55
CA GLN A 101 -11.54 1.67 1.91
C GLN A 101 -11.07 1.27 0.51
N LYS A 102 -10.75 2.24 -0.33
CA LYS A 102 -10.11 2.01 -1.64
C LYS A 102 -8.62 2.28 -1.56
N GLY A 103 -7.83 1.42 -2.21
CA GLY A 103 -6.39 1.58 -2.26
C GLY A 103 -5.97 2.61 -3.31
N CYS A 104 -5.10 3.52 -2.91
CA CYS A 104 -4.56 4.58 -3.76
C CYS A 104 -3.15 4.98 -3.32
N VAL A 105 -2.48 5.77 -4.16
CA VAL A 105 -1.17 6.35 -3.89
C VAL A 105 -1.32 7.85 -3.73
N ILE A 106 -0.92 8.35 -2.57
CA ILE A 106 -0.73 9.76 -2.26
C ILE A 106 0.75 10.06 -2.46
N TRP A 107 1.07 10.72 -3.56
CA TRP A 107 2.44 11.01 -3.96
C TRP A 107 2.82 12.44 -3.57
N ILE A 108 3.48 12.59 -2.43
CA ILE A 108 3.89 13.89 -1.91
C ILE A 108 5.27 14.27 -2.47
N THR A 109 5.31 15.32 -3.30
CA THR A 109 6.53 15.85 -3.93
C THR A 109 6.85 17.28 -3.46
N GLY A 110 8.12 17.67 -3.50
CA GLY A 110 8.58 19.00 -3.08
C GLY A 110 10.05 19.03 -2.67
N LEU A 111 10.60 20.23 -2.53
CA LEU A 111 11.99 20.46 -2.11
C LEU A 111 12.32 19.84 -0.73
N SER A 112 13.61 19.56 -0.47
CA SER A 112 14.05 19.19 0.89
C SER A 112 13.61 20.27 1.89
N GLY A 113 13.20 19.92 3.11
CA GLY A 113 12.72 20.91 4.09
C GLY A 113 11.33 21.52 3.82
N SER A 114 10.63 21.14 2.73
CA SER A 114 9.28 21.65 2.44
C SER A 114 8.20 21.14 3.40
N GLY A 115 8.46 20.07 4.16
CA GLY A 115 7.52 19.49 5.14
C GLY A 115 6.84 18.19 4.72
N LYS A 116 7.25 17.56 3.60
CA LYS A 116 6.67 16.30 3.08
C LYS A 116 6.47 15.23 4.15
N SER A 117 7.53 14.85 4.89
CA SER A 117 7.45 13.79 5.89
C SER A 117 6.57 14.19 7.08
N SER A 118 6.53 15.48 7.44
CA SER A 118 5.63 15.98 8.50
C SER A 118 4.16 15.86 8.12
N VAL A 119 3.80 16.24 6.89
CA VAL A 119 2.43 16.08 6.35
C VAL A 119 2.09 14.59 6.20
N ALA A 120 3.01 13.77 5.71
CA ALA A 120 2.80 12.32 5.59
C ALA A 120 2.49 11.66 6.95
N CYS A 121 3.23 12.02 7.99
CA CYS A 121 3.00 11.51 9.35
C CYS A 121 1.64 11.98 9.91
N ALA A 122 1.32 13.27 9.77
CA ALA A 122 0.03 13.81 10.23
C ALA A 122 -1.15 13.14 9.50
N LEU A 123 -1.04 12.98 8.17
CA LEU A 123 -2.04 12.30 7.34
C LEU A 123 -2.22 10.84 7.77
N SER A 124 -1.13 10.09 7.95
CA SER A 124 -1.20 8.70 8.41
C SER A 124 -1.86 8.57 9.78
N GLN A 125 -1.56 9.51 10.70
CA GLN A 125 -2.21 9.56 12.01
C GLN A 125 -3.72 9.81 11.89
N MET A 126 -4.13 10.76 11.05
CA MET A 126 -5.55 11.09 10.82
C MET A 126 -6.33 9.94 10.15
N LEU A 127 -5.69 9.20 9.24
CA LEU A 127 -6.26 8.01 8.61
C LEU A 127 -6.41 6.87 9.63
N CYS A 128 -5.39 6.62 10.44
CA CYS A 128 -5.42 5.61 11.50
C CYS A 128 -6.55 5.89 12.51
N GLN A 129 -6.73 7.15 12.93
CA GLN A 129 -7.83 7.57 13.80
C GLN A 129 -9.22 7.33 13.19
N ARG A 130 -9.33 7.29 11.86
CA ARG A 130 -10.56 6.97 11.11
C ARG A 130 -10.72 5.47 10.82
N GLY A 131 -9.86 4.62 11.38
CA GLY A 131 -9.85 3.18 11.12
C GLY A 131 -9.40 2.83 9.70
N LYS A 132 -8.64 3.70 9.03
CA LYS A 132 -8.14 3.48 7.68
C LYS A 132 -6.69 3.02 7.72
N LEU A 133 -6.38 2.03 6.88
CA LEU A 133 -5.07 1.43 6.78
C LEU A 133 -4.22 2.19 5.76
N SER A 134 -3.16 2.84 6.27
CA SER A 134 -2.18 3.57 5.48
C SER A 134 -0.77 3.09 5.77
N TYR A 135 0.15 3.34 4.83
CA TYR A 135 1.57 3.06 5.02
C TYR A 135 2.43 4.12 4.33
N ILE A 136 3.51 4.56 4.99
CA ILE A 136 4.40 5.62 4.47
C ILE A 136 5.64 5.00 3.82
N LEU A 137 5.89 5.38 2.56
CA LEU A 137 7.14 5.15 1.86
C LEU A 137 7.95 6.46 1.83
N ASP A 138 8.76 6.68 2.86
CA ASP A 138 9.63 7.86 2.96
C ASP A 138 10.95 7.65 2.20
N GLY A 139 11.37 8.67 1.46
CA GLY A 139 12.55 8.62 0.60
C GLY A 139 13.87 8.31 1.31
N ASP A 140 14.02 8.67 2.59
CA ASP A 140 15.20 8.29 3.37
C ASP A 140 15.05 6.87 3.92
N ASN A 141 13.87 6.52 4.44
CA ASN A 141 13.61 5.19 5.01
C ASN A 141 13.84 4.06 3.99
N VAL A 142 13.36 4.22 2.75
CA VAL A 142 13.55 3.19 1.70
C VAL A 142 15.02 3.01 1.32
N ARG A 143 15.85 4.04 1.50
CA ARG A 143 17.30 4.00 1.24
C ARG A 143 18.09 3.26 2.33
N HIS A 144 17.49 2.99 3.49
CA HIS A 144 18.09 2.09 4.48
C HIS A 144 17.90 0.60 4.14
N GLY A 145 17.01 0.28 3.19
CA GLY A 145 16.65 -1.10 2.85
C GLY A 145 16.61 -1.34 1.35
N LEU A 146 15.40 -1.27 0.76
CA LEU A 146 15.12 -1.59 -0.65
C LEU A 146 16.05 -0.87 -1.64
N ASN A 147 16.38 0.40 -1.36
CA ASN A 147 17.14 1.27 -2.25
C ASN A 147 18.53 1.61 -1.69
N ARG A 148 19.10 0.77 -0.80
CA ARG A 148 20.42 1.00 -0.18
C ARG A 148 21.59 0.97 -1.14
N ASP A 149 21.40 0.37 -2.32
CA ASP A 149 22.38 0.28 -3.41
C ASP A 149 22.44 1.57 -4.25
N LEU A 150 21.45 2.47 -4.12
CA LEU A 150 21.34 3.67 -4.95
C LEU A 150 21.98 4.89 -4.28
N SER A 151 22.79 5.62 -5.03
CA SER A 151 23.33 6.92 -4.62
C SER A 151 22.34 8.07 -4.89
N PHE A 152 22.86 9.30 -4.98
CA PHE A 152 22.10 10.52 -5.27
C PHE A 152 22.41 11.10 -6.67
N LYS A 153 23.05 10.34 -7.56
CA LYS A 153 23.19 10.70 -8.98
C LYS A 153 21.84 10.74 -9.68
N ALA A 154 21.76 11.39 -10.84
CA ALA A 154 20.51 11.55 -11.58
C ALA A 154 19.89 10.18 -11.94
N GLU A 155 20.69 9.23 -12.43
CA GLU A 155 20.21 7.90 -12.83
C GLU A 155 19.71 7.09 -11.64
N ASP A 156 20.41 7.18 -10.51
CA ASP A 156 20.02 6.51 -9.26
C ASP A 156 18.75 7.13 -8.66
N ARG A 157 18.49 8.43 -8.89
CA ARG A 157 17.22 9.06 -8.51
C ARG A 157 16.07 8.54 -9.37
N VAL A 158 16.27 8.41 -10.68
CA VAL A 158 15.28 7.84 -11.60
C VAL A 158 14.92 6.43 -11.13
N GLU A 159 15.91 5.58 -10.85
CA GLU A 159 15.68 4.21 -10.37
C GLU A 159 15.03 4.18 -8.99
N ASN A 160 15.42 5.07 -8.07
CA ASN A 160 14.80 5.19 -6.75
C ASN A 160 13.31 5.51 -6.86
N ILE A 161 12.94 6.46 -7.72
CA ILE A 161 11.53 6.81 -7.96
C ILE A 161 10.78 5.67 -8.64
N ARG A 162 11.39 5.00 -9.63
CA ARG A 162 10.78 3.84 -10.30
C ARG A 162 10.47 2.71 -9.32
N ARG A 163 11.44 2.31 -8.48
CA ARG A 163 11.25 1.25 -7.46
C ARG A 163 10.15 1.61 -6.47
N VAL A 164 10.13 2.85 -5.97
CA VAL A 164 9.10 3.31 -5.04
C VAL A 164 7.73 3.37 -5.70
N GLY A 165 7.64 3.77 -6.98
CA GLY A 165 6.40 3.76 -7.75
C GLY A 165 5.80 2.35 -7.87
N GLU A 166 6.62 1.35 -8.19
CA GLU A 166 6.16 -0.05 -8.27
C GLU A 166 5.71 -0.59 -6.90
N VAL A 167 6.44 -0.28 -5.83
CA VAL A 167 6.04 -0.67 -4.48
C VAL A 167 4.73 0.02 -4.07
N ALA A 168 4.59 1.32 -4.34
CA ALA A 168 3.37 2.08 -4.05
C ALA A 168 2.15 1.50 -4.80
N LYS A 169 2.35 1.10 -6.06
CA LYS A 169 1.34 0.38 -6.84
C LYS A 169 0.91 -0.93 -6.17
N LEU A 170 1.85 -1.74 -5.68
CA LEU A 170 1.54 -2.98 -4.96
C LEU A 170 0.72 -2.71 -3.69
N PHE A 171 1.05 -1.66 -2.93
CA PHE A 171 0.27 -1.26 -1.76
C PHE A 171 -1.16 -0.83 -2.13
N ALA A 172 -1.31 0.00 -3.17
CA ALA A 172 -2.63 0.41 -3.64
C ALA A 172 -3.46 -0.77 -4.17
N ASP A 173 -2.85 -1.71 -4.88
CA ASP A 173 -3.51 -2.96 -5.30
C ASP A 173 -3.91 -3.85 -4.11
N ALA A 174 -3.12 -3.84 -3.03
CA ALA A 174 -3.45 -4.48 -1.77
C ALA A 174 -4.58 -3.79 -0.97
N GLY A 175 -5.07 -2.63 -1.42
CA GLY A 175 -6.14 -1.87 -0.78
C GLY A 175 -5.66 -0.81 0.23
N PHE A 176 -4.35 -0.57 0.35
CA PHE A 176 -3.78 0.41 1.26
C PHE A 176 -3.88 1.82 0.68
N ILE A 177 -4.01 2.82 1.56
CA ILE A 177 -3.71 4.21 1.22
C ILE A 177 -2.20 4.39 1.38
N CYS A 178 -1.46 4.23 0.30
CA CYS A 178 0.00 4.33 0.29
C CYS A 178 0.43 5.80 0.20
N ILE A 179 1.23 6.27 1.16
CA ILE A 179 1.73 7.65 1.20
C ILE A 179 3.21 7.63 0.83
N ALA A 180 3.55 7.98 -0.41
CA ALA A 180 4.93 8.10 -0.86
C ALA A 180 5.40 9.55 -0.70
N CYS A 181 6.41 9.78 0.15
CA CYS A 181 6.94 11.13 0.40
C CYS A 181 8.43 11.23 0.02
N LEU A 182 8.68 11.73 -1.19
CA LEU A 182 10.03 11.81 -1.79
C LEU A 182 10.20 13.15 -2.48
N ILE A 183 11.45 13.63 -2.61
CA ILE A 183 11.71 14.85 -3.40
C ILE A 183 11.15 14.68 -4.82
N SER A 184 11.40 13.52 -5.46
CA SER A 184 10.89 13.18 -6.80
C SER A 184 11.00 14.36 -7.80
N PRO A 185 12.22 14.89 -8.03
CA PRO A 185 12.41 16.21 -8.63
C PRO A 185 12.01 16.28 -10.10
N TYR A 186 12.06 15.17 -10.83
CA TYR A 186 11.84 15.14 -12.28
C TYR A 186 10.37 14.82 -12.60
N LYS A 187 9.73 15.70 -13.36
CA LYS A 187 8.33 15.57 -13.78
C LYS A 187 8.10 14.29 -14.56
N ARG A 188 9.03 13.93 -15.45
CA ARG A 188 8.95 12.71 -16.26
C ARG A 188 8.84 11.45 -15.40
N ASP A 189 9.58 11.39 -14.30
CA ASP A 189 9.59 10.20 -13.45
C ASP A 189 8.32 10.11 -12.61
N ARG A 190 7.80 11.24 -12.11
CA ARG A 190 6.48 11.28 -11.45
C ARG A 190 5.36 10.88 -12.41
N ALA A 191 5.41 11.35 -13.65
CA ALA A 191 4.46 10.98 -14.70
C ALA A 191 4.53 9.48 -15.03
N ALA A 192 5.73 8.89 -15.05
CA ALA A 192 5.90 7.45 -15.23
C ALA A 192 5.26 6.66 -14.08
N CYS A 193 5.43 7.07 -12.82
CA CYS A 193 4.75 6.45 -11.68
C CYS A 193 3.22 6.57 -11.81
N ARG A 194 2.71 7.76 -12.16
CA ARG A 194 1.27 7.99 -12.39
C ARG A 194 0.70 7.04 -13.45
N ALA A 195 1.40 6.86 -14.57
CA ALA A 195 0.96 6.00 -15.67
C ALA A 195 0.90 4.50 -15.33
N MET A 196 1.53 4.06 -14.24
CA MET A 196 1.48 2.67 -13.80
C MET A 196 0.18 2.30 -13.06
N LEU A 197 -0.60 3.30 -12.65
CA LEU A 197 -1.83 3.14 -11.86
C LEU A 197 -3.08 3.42 -12.70
N PRO A 198 -4.24 2.84 -12.33
CA PRO A 198 -5.52 3.23 -12.88
C PRO A 198 -5.79 4.73 -12.70
N SER A 199 -6.56 5.32 -13.63
CA SER A 199 -6.94 6.73 -13.54
C SER A 199 -7.61 7.03 -12.20
N GLY A 200 -7.12 8.07 -11.51
CA GLY A 200 -7.59 8.50 -10.19
C GLY A 200 -6.82 7.92 -9.01
N ASP A 201 -6.21 6.74 -9.14
CA ASP A 201 -5.53 6.06 -8.03
C ASP A 201 -4.14 6.63 -7.68
N PHE A 202 -3.65 7.59 -8.48
CA PHE A 202 -2.44 8.36 -8.19
C PHE A 202 -2.82 9.82 -7.95
N ILE A 203 -2.61 10.27 -6.71
CA ILE A 203 -2.95 11.61 -6.22
C ILE A 203 -1.64 12.32 -5.92
N GLU A 204 -1.23 13.23 -6.80
CA GLU A 204 -0.01 14.03 -6.63
C GLU A 204 -0.29 15.23 -5.73
N VAL A 205 0.45 15.28 -4.63
CA VAL A 205 0.38 16.36 -3.64
C VAL A 205 1.66 17.16 -3.72
N PHE A 206 1.55 18.40 -4.21
CA PHE A 206 2.69 19.30 -4.35
C PHE A 206 2.86 20.14 -3.09
N MET A 207 4.00 19.99 -2.41
CA MET A 207 4.45 20.92 -1.37
C MET A 207 5.10 22.15 -2.03
N ASP A 208 4.27 23.15 -2.33
CA ASP A 208 4.67 24.41 -2.95
C ASP A 208 5.27 25.36 -1.88
N VAL A 209 6.53 25.10 -1.56
CA VAL A 209 7.30 25.86 -0.56
C VAL A 209 8.53 26.45 -1.22
N PRO A 210 8.69 27.80 -1.20
CA PRO A 210 9.84 28.45 -1.82
C PRO A 210 11.17 27.94 -1.27
N LEU A 211 12.17 27.82 -2.15
CA LEU A 211 13.52 27.37 -1.80
C LEU A 211 14.09 28.12 -0.59
N ARG A 212 13.93 29.44 -0.53
CA ARG A 212 14.41 30.26 0.61
C ARG A 212 13.85 29.78 1.96
N VAL A 213 12.57 29.41 2.02
CA VAL A 213 11.92 28.93 3.24
C VAL A 213 12.45 27.55 3.62
N CYS A 214 12.70 26.70 2.62
CA CYS A 214 13.33 25.39 2.81
C CYS A 214 14.77 25.51 3.34
N GLU A 215 15.55 26.47 2.81
CA GLU A 215 16.90 26.80 3.27
C GLU A 215 16.92 27.40 4.68
N ASP A 216 15.96 28.27 5.01
CA ASP A 216 15.85 28.86 6.35
C ASP A 216 15.55 27.78 7.41
N ARG A 217 14.73 26.78 7.04
CA ARG A 217 14.38 25.66 7.93
C ARG A 217 15.55 24.70 8.15
N ASP A 218 16.24 24.32 7.07
CA ASP A 218 17.35 23.36 6.97
C ASP A 218 17.50 22.37 8.16
N PRO A 219 16.48 21.54 8.46
CA PRO A 219 16.43 20.77 9.70
C PRO A 219 17.51 19.70 9.79
N LYS A 220 18.08 19.32 8.63
CA LYS A 220 19.14 18.31 8.50
C LYS A 220 20.51 18.93 8.21
N GLY A 221 20.62 20.26 8.10
CA GLY A 221 21.87 20.93 7.74
C GLY A 221 22.33 20.70 6.29
N LEU A 222 21.48 20.13 5.44
CA LEU A 222 21.84 19.70 4.09
C LEU A 222 22.02 20.88 3.14
N TYR A 223 21.22 21.93 3.30
CA TYR A 223 21.36 23.15 2.49
C TYR A 223 22.70 23.84 2.77
N LYS A 224 23.08 23.96 4.05
CA LYS A 224 24.41 24.50 4.42
C LYS A 224 25.56 23.68 3.83
N LEU A 225 25.44 22.34 3.85
CA LEU A 225 26.46 21.46 3.26
C LEU A 225 26.51 21.57 1.72
N ALA A 226 25.37 21.72 1.05
CA ALA A 226 25.30 21.94 -0.39
C ALA A 226 25.90 23.30 -0.79
N ARG A 227 25.54 24.38 -0.08
CA ARG A 227 26.08 25.74 -0.31
C ARG A 227 27.59 25.83 -0.10
N THR A 228 28.16 25.00 0.77
CA THR A 228 29.63 24.90 0.98
C THR A 228 30.31 23.89 0.05
N GLY A 229 29.59 23.30 -0.91
CA GLY A 229 30.13 22.38 -1.91
C GLY A 229 30.46 20.98 -1.39
N LYS A 230 30.10 20.66 -0.13
CA LYS A 230 30.32 19.34 0.47
C LYS A 230 29.33 18.29 -0.04
N ILE A 231 28.16 18.71 -0.51
CA ILE A 231 27.19 17.88 -1.21
C ILE A 231 27.01 18.46 -2.61
N LYS A 232 27.16 17.61 -3.63
CA LYS A 232 26.94 17.96 -5.04
C LYS A 232 25.64 17.36 -5.54
N GLY A 233 25.02 17.97 -6.55
CA GLY A 233 23.76 17.54 -7.15
C GLY A 233 22.58 17.64 -6.18
N PHE A 234 22.58 18.62 -5.27
CA PHE A 234 21.50 18.85 -4.33
C PHE A 234 20.33 19.61 -4.99
N THR A 235 19.13 19.03 -4.88
CA THR A 235 17.93 19.55 -5.53
C THR A 235 17.59 20.96 -5.05
N GLY A 236 17.39 21.86 -6.02
CA GLY A 236 17.12 23.29 -5.80
C GLY A 236 18.38 24.14 -5.65
N ILE A 237 19.57 23.54 -5.58
CA ILE A 237 20.86 24.27 -5.50
C ILE A 237 21.65 24.09 -6.80
N ASP A 238 22.10 22.87 -7.08
CA ASP A 238 22.91 22.50 -8.25
C ASP A 238 22.32 21.30 -9.04
N ASP A 239 21.11 20.88 -8.68
CA ASP A 239 20.25 19.92 -9.41
C ASP A 239 18.81 20.48 -9.48
N PRO A 240 18.08 20.36 -10.61
CA PRO A 240 16.79 21.02 -10.77
C PRO A 240 15.66 20.36 -9.96
N TYR A 241 14.63 21.15 -9.66
CA TYR A 241 13.32 20.66 -9.22
C TYR A 241 12.27 21.11 -10.23
N GLU A 242 11.60 20.18 -10.88
CA GLU A 242 10.57 20.45 -11.87
C GLU A 242 9.20 20.36 -11.18
N SER A 243 8.64 21.51 -10.83
CA SER A 243 7.35 21.60 -10.14
C SER A 243 6.21 20.94 -10.97
N PRO A 244 5.26 20.24 -10.33
CA PRO A 244 4.08 19.71 -11.02
C PRO A 244 3.26 20.83 -11.66
N LEU A 245 2.71 20.58 -12.86
CA LEU A 245 1.79 21.51 -13.52
C LEU A 245 0.33 21.24 -13.15
N ASP A 246 -0.02 19.96 -13.01
CA ASP A 246 -1.40 19.48 -12.86
C ASP A 246 -1.50 18.53 -11.64
N ALA A 247 -1.00 18.95 -10.49
CA ALA A 247 -1.14 18.19 -9.25
C ALA A 247 -2.60 18.24 -8.75
N GLU A 248 -3.12 17.12 -8.23
CA GLU A 248 -4.45 17.05 -7.64
C GLU A 248 -4.59 17.97 -6.42
N ILE A 249 -3.50 18.14 -5.64
CA ILE A 249 -3.48 18.96 -4.43
C ILE A 249 -2.20 19.80 -4.41
N VAL A 250 -2.32 21.09 -4.13
CA VAL A 250 -1.19 22.02 -3.96
C VAL A 250 -1.23 22.62 -2.56
N LEU A 251 -0.29 22.21 -1.71
CA LEU A 251 -0.13 22.68 -0.34
C LEU A 251 0.89 23.81 -0.32
N ARG A 252 0.40 25.05 -0.18
CA ARG A 252 1.24 26.25 -0.22
C ARG A 252 1.74 26.63 1.16
N CYS A 253 2.97 27.14 1.23
CA CYS A 253 3.50 27.70 2.47
C CYS A 253 4.56 28.76 2.16
N ASN A 254 4.33 29.97 2.69
CA ASN A 254 5.14 31.16 2.49
C ASN A 254 5.81 31.62 3.79
N THR A 255 6.79 32.52 3.69
CA THR A 255 7.45 33.10 4.86
C THR A 255 6.43 33.78 5.79
N GLY A 256 6.25 33.25 6.99
CA GLY A 256 5.31 33.79 8.00
C GLY A 256 3.85 33.37 7.82
N ASP A 257 3.52 32.62 6.77
CA ASP A 257 2.17 32.14 6.47
C ASP A 257 2.25 30.70 5.95
N CYS A 258 2.27 29.76 6.88
CA CYS A 258 2.27 28.33 6.60
C CYS A 258 1.26 27.66 7.50
N SER A 259 0.29 26.97 6.89
CA SER A 259 -0.59 26.04 7.58
C SER A 259 0.21 25.02 8.39
N THR A 260 -0.36 24.49 9.47
CA THR A 260 0.32 23.42 10.20
C THR A 260 0.33 22.14 9.36
N PRO A 261 1.25 21.18 9.61
CA PRO A 261 1.20 19.88 8.95
C PRO A 261 -0.14 19.15 9.12
N SER A 262 -0.84 19.39 10.24
CA SER A 262 -2.16 18.83 10.51
C SER A 262 -3.25 19.45 9.62
N ASP A 263 -3.21 20.77 9.42
CA ASP A 263 -4.17 21.46 8.55
C ASP A 263 -4.00 21.01 7.09
N MET A 264 -2.75 20.96 6.62
CA MET A 264 -2.42 20.46 5.29
C MET A 264 -2.84 18.99 5.10
N ALA A 265 -2.65 18.14 6.10
CA ALA A 265 -3.14 16.78 6.08
C ALA A 265 -4.67 16.72 6.04
N GLY A 266 -5.36 17.66 6.69
CA GLY A 266 -6.82 17.82 6.63
C GLY A 266 -7.34 18.13 5.23
N GLU A 267 -6.62 18.92 4.44
CA GLU A 267 -6.94 19.16 3.02
C GLU A 267 -6.89 17.86 2.22
N VAL A 268 -5.85 17.04 2.44
CA VAL A 268 -5.71 15.72 1.77
C VAL A 268 -6.81 14.76 2.21
N ILE A 269 -7.17 14.73 3.50
CA ILE A 269 -8.29 13.93 4.01
C ILE A 269 -9.61 14.34 3.32
N SER A 270 -9.86 15.64 3.22
CA SER A 270 -11.09 16.17 2.59
C SER A 270 -11.18 15.74 1.13
N TYR A 271 -10.06 15.78 0.39
CA TYR A 271 -9.99 15.27 -0.98
C TYR A 271 -10.30 13.76 -1.07
N LEU A 272 -9.73 12.94 -0.18
CA LEU A 272 -9.97 11.50 -0.15
C LEU A 272 -11.44 11.16 0.17
N GLU A 273 -12.07 11.92 1.07
CA GLU A 273 -13.49 11.79 1.38
C GLU A 273 -14.36 12.15 0.17
N GLU A 274 -14.10 13.30 -0.48
CA GLU A 274 -14.84 13.76 -1.66
C GLU A 274 -14.76 12.75 -2.83
N LYS A 275 -13.57 12.17 -3.05
CA LYS A 275 -13.36 11.16 -4.09
C LYS A 275 -13.80 9.75 -3.68
N GLY A 276 -14.29 9.58 -2.45
CA GLY A 276 -14.82 8.30 -1.96
C GLY A 276 -13.76 7.20 -1.82
N TYR A 277 -12.52 7.57 -1.44
CA TYR A 277 -11.45 6.61 -1.12
C TYR A 277 -11.58 6.03 0.30
N LEU A 278 -12.24 6.75 1.22
CA LEU A 278 -12.36 6.32 2.61
C LEU A 278 -13.52 5.33 2.86
N GLN A 279 -14.16 4.82 1.80
CA GLN A 279 -15.26 3.86 1.84
C GLN A 279 -15.13 2.90 0.65
N ALA A 280 -15.65 1.67 0.77
CA ALA A 280 -15.62 0.65 -0.28
C ALA A 280 -16.99 0.02 -0.51
#